data_AF-A0A951FX10-F1
#
_entry.id   AF-A0A951FX10-F1
#
_cell.length_a   1.000
_cell.length_b   1.000
_cell.length_c   1.000
_cell.angle_alpha   90.00
_cell.angle_beta   90.00
_cell.angle_gamma   90.00
#
_symmetry.space_group_name_H-M   'P 1'
#
loop_
_entity.id
_entity.type
_entity.pdbx_description
1 polymer ?
#
loop_
_entity_poly.entity_id
_entity_poly.type
_entity_poly.pdbx_seq_one_letter_code
_entity_poly.pdbx_strand_id
1 'polypeptide(L)'
;MSEPRSLPPRPDLRHLRDEAKRRRRAGEFPSLALAQVAIAREYGFRSWPRLKFHLSALTLDASARAAALIASVTSADLRRARALLSADPALARHDLACACATGEAEEVSRRLAARPTAVSEPTGPNGWQPILYACFSRLPRGDAERAPGIREVVRRLLAAGADPNAWFIHDGEWLQVALYGAAGIAGDPELTQMLLEAGADPTDDRDGYHGNEVLYHACEFADPTCARLVIEAGSRQDLVDYNLGRALNFPNPEMIEMFCTHGARADAGHLHQAVWRRRPARTVAGLLDAGAPIDAPDQHGRTPLRIAVRWGEDAVAQLLSDRGADTSTVTEEDRAIGRYLSGAGGEPPAGV
;
A
#
# COMPACT_ATOMS: atom_id res chain seq x y z
N MET A 1 35.87 -27.25 -0.48
CA MET A 1 34.87 -26.51 -1.28
C MET A 1 35.60 -25.34 -1.90
N SER A 2 35.73 -25.31 -3.23
CA SER A 2 36.39 -24.18 -3.92
C SER A 2 35.64 -22.88 -3.66
N GLU A 3 36.37 -21.77 -3.56
CA GLU A 3 35.77 -20.44 -3.44
C GLU A 3 34.81 -20.16 -4.62
N PRO A 4 33.69 -19.48 -4.37
CA PRO A 4 32.76 -19.11 -5.43
C PRO A 4 33.46 -18.20 -6.46
N ARG A 5 33.28 -18.54 -7.74
CA ARG A 5 33.74 -17.72 -8.86
C ARG A 5 33.07 -16.36 -8.79
N SER A 6 33.84 -15.31 -9.04
CA SER A 6 33.27 -13.97 -9.24
C SER A 6 32.76 -13.82 -10.68
N LEU A 7 31.58 -13.22 -10.84
CA LEU A 7 31.06 -12.87 -12.17
C LEU A 7 31.94 -11.76 -12.78
N PRO A 8 32.22 -11.82 -14.10
CA PRO A 8 32.90 -10.72 -14.77
C PRO A 8 32.01 -9.46 -14.79
N PRO A 9 32.59 -8.25 -14.98
CA PRO A 9 31.84 -6.98 -14.91
C PRO A 9 30.65 -6.86 -15.88
N ARG A 10 30.69 -7.60 -17.00
CA ARG A 10 29.59 -7.73 -17.97
C ARG A 10 29.34 -9.22 -18.23
N PRO A 11 28.55 -9.88 -17.38
CA PRO A 11 28.41 -11.31 -17.47
C PRO A 11 27.38 -11.69 -18.54
N ASP A 12 27.81 -12.48 -19.53
CA ASP A 12 27.00 -12.88 -20.68
C ASP A 12 26.36 -14.25 -20.45
N LEU A 13 25.02 -14.28 -20.42
CA LEU A 13 24.27 -15.52 -20.28
C LEU A 13 24.52 -16.50 -21.44
N ARG A 14 24.82 -16.01 -22.64
CA ARG A 14 25.16 -16.87 -23.79
C ARG A 14 26.46 -17.62 -23.51
N HIS A 15 27.49 -16.93 -23.00
CA HIS A 15 28.74 -17.55 -22.61
C HIS A 15 28.54 -18.68 -21.58
N LEU A 16 27.75 -18.44 -20.53
CA LEU A 16 27.49 -19.47 -19.51
C LEU A 16 26.64 -20.63 -20.02
N ARG A 17 25.73 -20.39 -20.97
CA ARG A 17 24.99 -21.46 -21.67
C ARG A 17 25.93 -22.32 -22.51
N ASP A 18 26.90 -21.71 -23.17
CA ASP A 18 27.86 -22.43 -24.01
C ASP A 18 28.88 -23.20 -23.15
N GLU A 19 29.30 -22.64 -22.01
CA GLU A 19 30.06 -23.37 -20.99
C GLU A 19 29.30 -24.61 -20.48
N ALA A 20 28.01 -24.47 -20.14
CA ALA A 20 27.20 -25.60 -19.69
C ALA A 20 27.12 -26.72 -20.76
N LYS A 21 27.03 -26.35 -22.04
CA LYS A 21 27.05 -27.30 -23.16
C LYS A 21 28.43 -27.96 -23.30
N ARG A 22 29.53 -27.20 -23.17
CA ARG A 22 30.90 -27.73 -23.24
C ARG A 22 31.15 -28.77 -22.16
N ARG A 23 30.86 -28.44 -20.89
CA ARG A 23 31.08 -29.34 -19.74
C ARG A 23 30.22 -30.60 -19.82
N ARG A 24 28.98 -30.47 -20.33
CA ARG A 24 28.15 -31.65 -20.66
C ARG A 24 28.79 -32.53 -21.74
N ARG A 25 29.28 -31.94 -22.84
CA ARG A 25 29.94 -32.68 -23.94
C ARG A 25 31.25 -33.34 -23.51
N ALA A 26 31.95 -32.74 -22.56
CA ALA A 26 33.17 -33.30 -21.95
C ALA A 26 32.88 -34.44 -20.96
N GLY A 27 31.61 -34.77 -20.70
CA GLY A 27 31.22 -35.84 -19.78
C GLY A 27 31.25 -35.45 -18.29
N GLU A 28 31.55 -34.19 -17.95
CA GLU A 28 31.58 -33.70 -16.56
C GLU A 28 30.21 -33.79 -15.88
N PHE A 29 29.12 -33.68 -16.67
CA PHE A 29 27.76 -33.75 -16.16
C PHE A 29 26.85 -34.58 -17.09
N PRO A 30 25.94 -35.40 -16.53
CA PRO A 30 25.10 -36.31 -17.31
C PRO A 30 23.94 -35.59 -18.02
N SER A 31 23.63 -34.34 -17.67
CA SER A 31 22.59 -33.55 -18.33
C SER A 31 22.95 -32.06 -18.38
N LEU A 32 22.34 -31.34 -19.33
CA LEU A 32 22.52 -29.89 -19.44
C LEU A 32 21.97 -29.16 -18.20
N ALA A 33 20.87 -29.66 -17.62
CA ALA A 33 20.27 -29.07 -16.42
C ALA A 33 21.21 -29.16 -15.21
N LEU A 34 21.89 -30.29 -15.03
CA LEU A 34 22.86 -30.46 -13.95
C LEU A 34 24.12 -29.60 -14.15
N ALA A 35 24.62 -29.49 -15.38
CA ALA A 35 25.71 -28.57 -15.71
C ALA A 35 25.33 -27.10 -15.42
N GLN A 36 24.10 -26.70 -15.74
CA GLN A 36 23.58 -25.36 -15.45
C GLN A 36 23.45 -25.08 -13.95
N VAL A 37 22.95 -26.04 -13.17
CA VAL A 37 22.86 -25.90 -11.71
C VAL A 37 24.25 -25.87 -11.07
N ALA A 38 25.19 -26.68 -11.55
CA ALA A 38 26.58 -26.66 -11.08
C ALA A 38 27.24 -25.31 -11.32
N ILE A 39 27.14 -24.77 -12.55
CA ILE A 39 27.64 -23.43 -12.89
C ILE A 39 26.96 -22.36 -12.02
N ALA A 40 25.63 -22.44 -11.82
CA ALA A 40 24.94 -21.49 -10.94
C ALA A 40 25.54 -21.50 -9.52
N ARG A 41 25.79 -22.69 -8.95
CA ARG A 41 26.37 -22.85 -7.62
C ARG A 41 27.82 -22.35 -7.54
N GLU A 42 28.61 -22.52 -8.60
CA GLU A 42 29.97 -21.98 -8.68
C GLU A 42 29.99 -20.45 -8.54
N TYR A 43 28.95 -19.76 -9.01
CA TYR A 43 28.79 -18.31 -8.84
C TYR A 43 27.94 -17.94 -7.60
N GLY A 44 27.70 -18.87 -6.68
CA GLY A 44 26.94 -18.63 -5.44
C GLY A 44 25.41 -18.67 -5.58
N PHE A 45 24.87 -19.03 -6.75
CA PHE A 45 23.42 -19.10 -6.97
C PHE A 45 22.87 -20.52 -6.75
N ARG A 46 21.80 -20.63 -5.98
CA ARG A 46 21.15 -21.93 -5.68
C ARG A 46 20.48 -22.59 -6.88
N SER A 47 20.19 -21.83 -7.96
CA SER A 47 19.58 -22.36 -9.17
C SER A 47 19.90 -21.54 -10.42
N TRP A 48 19.85 -22.21 -11.58
CA TRP A 48 20.07 -21.57 -12.88
C TRP A 48 19.07 -20.44 -13.21
N PRO A 49 17.77 -20.54 -12.90
CA PRO A 49 16.85 -19.41 -13.04
C PRO A 49 17.26 -18.17 -12.24
N ARG A 50 17.79 -18.32 -11.02
CA ARG A 50 18.25 -17.18 -10.22
C ARG A 50 19.49 -16.52 -10.82
N LEU A 51 20.44 -17.32 -11.30
CA LEU A 51 21.59 -16.81 -12.03
C LEU A 51 21.15 -16.07 -13.30
N LYS A 52 20.27 -16.67 -14.13
CA LYS A 52 19.72 -16.01 -15.32
C LYS A 52 19.07 -14.67 -15.01
N PHE A 53 18.24 -14.61 -13.98
CA PHE A 53 17.58 -13.39 -13.55
C PHE A 53 18.60 -12.31 -13.12
N HIS A 54 19.59 -12.70 -12.31
CA HIS A 54 20.68 -11.81 -11.89
C HIS A 54 21.48 -11.28 -13.08
N LEU A 55 21.80 -12.13 -14.06
CA LEU A 55 22.52 -11.73 -15.27
C LEU A 55 21.69 -10.81 -16.17
N SER A 56 20.39 -11.09 -16.36
CA SER A 56 19.51 -10.21 -17.13
C SER A 56 19.37 -8.83 -16.49
N ALA A 57 19.46 -8.75 -15.15
CA ALA A 57 19.54 -7.46 -14.46
C ALA A 57 20.85 -6.74 -14.80
N LEU A 58 22.00 -7.46 -14.82
CA LEU A 58 23.33 -6.90 -15.09
C LEU A 58 23.64 -6.59 -16.56
N THR A 59 22.87 -7.11 -17.53
CA THR A 59 23.04 -6.80 -18.96
C THR A 59 22.56 -5.40 -19.35
N LEU A 60 21.71 -4.79 -18.51
CA LEU A 60 21.35 -3.38 -18.63
C LEU A 60 22.55 -2.51 -18.20
N ASP A 61 22.72 -1.32 -18.78
CA ASP A 61 23.64 -0.35 -18.18
C ASP A 61 23.14 0.10 -16.79
N ALA A 62 23.99 0.81 -16.04
CA ALA A 62 23.66 1.21 -14.68
C ALA A 62 22.43 2.14 -14.62
N SER A 63 22.23 2.99 -15.63
CA SER A 63 21.09 3.90 -15.72
C SER A 63 19.79 3.14 -15.96
N ALA A 64 19.80 2.13 -16.84
CA ALA A 64 18.65 1.28 -17.09
C ALA A 64 18.32 0.37 -15.89
N ARG A 65 19.33 -0.08 -15.12
CA ARG A 65 19.09 -0.75 -13.83
C ARG A 65 18.46 0.18 -12.81
N ALA A 66 18.92 1.43 -12.73
CA ALA A 66 18.41 2.43 -11.80
C ALA A 66 16.94 2.76 -12.12
N ALA A 67 16.63 2.96 -13.41
CA ALA A 67 15.27 3.12 -13.87
C ALA A 67 14.37 1.92 -13.53
N ALA A 68 14.88 0.70 -13.72
CA ALA A 68 14.15 -0.51 -13.34
C ALA A 68 13.94 -0.64 -11.83
N LEU A 69 14.90 -0.20 -11.01
CA LEU A 69 14.76 -0.15 -9.55
C LEU A 69 13.66 0.82 -9.16
N ILE A 70 13.71 2.06 -9.65
CA ILE A 70 12.70 3.09 -9.41
C ILE A 70 11.31 2.59 -9.79
N ALA A 71 11.15 2.06 -11.00
CA ALA A 71 9.87 1.51 -11.44
C ALA A 71 9.38 0.39 -10.50
N SER A 72 10.27 -0.47 -9.99
CA SER A 72 9.90 -1.57 -9.09
C SER A 72 9.47 -1.09 -7.71
N VAL A 73 10.16 -0.09 -7.14
CA VAL A 73 9.83 0.43 -5.80
C VAL A 73 8.57 1.29 -5.80
N THR A 74 8.24 1.94 -6.93
CA THR A 74 7.04 2.79 -7.08
C THR A 74 5.82 2.08 -7.67
N SER A 75 5.92 0.80 -8.09
CA SER A 75 4.79 0.00 -8.64
C SER A 75 4.51 -1.30 -7.87
N ALA A 76 5.06 -1.44 -6.65
CA ALA A 76 4.87 -2.59 -5.75
C ALA A 76 5.53 -3.92 -6.17
N ASP A 77 6.39 -3.97 -7.20
CA ASP A 77 7.23 -5.16 -7.48
C ASP A 77 8.46 -5.22 -6.55
N LEU A 78 8.20 -5.37 -5.25
CA LEU A 78 9.25 -5.41 -4.21
C LEU A 78 10.16 -6.64 -4.35
N ARG A 79 9.72 -7.69 -5.05
CA ARG A 79 10.57 -8.85 -5.33
C ARG A 79 11.66 -8.48 -6.33
N ARG A 80 11.30 -7.79 -7.42
CA ARG A 80 12.27 -7.30 -8.40
C ARG A 80 13.20 -6.25 -7.80
N ALA A 81 12.66 -5.29 -7.04
CA ALA A 81 13.47 -4.27 -6.38
C ALA A 81 14.57 -4.89 -5.49
N ARG A 82 14.21 -5.84 -4.62
CA ARG A 82 15.16 -6.55 -3.74
C ARG A 82 16.20 -7.34 -4.53
N ALA A 83 15.78 -7.99 -5.62
CA ALA A 83 16.69 -8.75 -6.45
C ALA A 83 17.68 -7.87 -7.21
N LEU A 84 17.28 -6.66 -7.63
CA LEU A 84 18.17 -5.65 -8.21
C LEU A 84 19.19 -5.15 -7.17
N LEU A 85 18.74 -4.76 -5.97
CA LEU A 85 19.62 -4.28 -4.90
C LEU A 85 20.59 -5.36 -4.39
N SER A 86 20.14 -6.62 -4.33
CA SER A 86 21.02 -7.75 -3.96
C SER A 86 22.07 -8.03 -5.04
N ALA A 87 21.74 -7.76 -6.31
CA ALA A 87 22.63 -7.99 -7.43
C ALA A 87 23.68 -6.87 -7.58
N ASP A 88 23.27 -5.63 -7.30
CA ASP A 88 24.09 -4.42 -7.44
C ASP A 88 23.77 -3.46 -6.28
N PRO A 89 24.40 -3.63 -5.10
CA PRO A 89 24.13 -2.77 -3.95
C PRO A 89 24.45 -1.29 -4.19
N ALA A 90 25.39 -1.00 -5.10
CA ALA A 90 25.74 0.38 -5.48
C ALA A 90 24.58 1.11 -6.17
N LEU A 91 23.59 0.37 -6.67
CA LEU A 91 22.41 0.93 -7.31
C LEU A 91 21.61 1.83 -6.37
N ALA A 92 21.58 1.54 -5.07
CA ALA A 92 20.92 2.38 -4.07
C ALA A 92 21.45 3.82 -4.07
N ARG A 93 22.72 4.02 -4.45
CA ARG A 93 23.41 5.32 -4.46
C ARG A 93 23.73 5.82 -5.87
N HIS A 94 23.17 5.19 -6.90
CA HIS A 94 23.51 5.47 -8.29
C HIS A 94 23.26 6.93 -8.66
N ASP A 95 22.05 7.41 -8.39
CA ASP A 95 21.61 8.79 -8.58
C ASP A 95 20.79 9.28 -7.37
N LEU A 96 20.36 10.54 -7.41
CA LEU A 96 19.58 11.15 -6.33
C LEU A 96 18.23 10.45 -6.15
N ALA A 97 17.57 10.05 -7.25
CA ALA A 97 16.28 9.37 -7.19
C ALA A 97 16.39 8.01 -6.47
N CYS A 98 17.40 7.21 -6.81
CA CYS A 98 17.68 5.94 -6.15
C CYS A 98 17.99 6.14 -4.67
N ALA A 99 18.84 7.11 -4.34
CA ALA A 99 19.20 7.40 -2.95
C ALA A 99 17.96 7.78 -2.13
N CYS A 100 17.08 8.61 -2.69
CA CYS A 100 15.83 8.97 -2.05
C CYS A 100 14.88 7.78 -1.88
N ALA A 101 14.67 6.99 -2.93
CA ALA A 101 13.75 5.86 -2.90
C ALA A 101 14.21 4.68 -2.05
N THR A 102 15.51 4.58 -1.75
CA THR A 102 16.10 3.45 -1.02
C THR A 102 16.56 3.77 0.40
N GLY A 103 16.51 5.06 0.80
CA GLY A 103 16.79 5.51 2.16
C GLY A 103 18.26 5.84 2.44
N GLU A 104 19.04 6.20 1.42
CA GLU A 104 20.47 6.50 1.54
C GLU A 104 20.70 7.97 1.92
N ALA A 105 20.32 8.35 3.13
CA ALA A 105 20.29 9.76 3.58
C ALA A 105 21.65 10.49 3.49
N GLU A 106 22.76 9.81 3.78
CA GLU A 106 24.10 10.43 3.67
C GLU A 106 24.45 10.76 2.21
N GLU A 107 24.04 9.90 1.28
CA GLU A 107 24.25 10.13 -0.14
C GLU A 107 23.40 11.30 -0.64
N VAL A 108 22.16 11.42 -0.16
CA VAL A 108 21.30 12.58 -0.43
C VAL A 108 21.97 13.85 0.06
N SER A 109 22.43 13.91 1.32
CA SER A 109 23.13 15.08 1.86
C SER A 109 24.38 15.45 1.06
N ARG A 110 25.20 14.46 0.71
CA ARG A 110 26.42 14.70 -0.08
C ARG A 110 26.10 15.34 -1.43
N ARG A 111 25.04 14.88 -2.11
CA ARG A 111 24.60 15.42 -3.40
C ARG A 111 24.01 16.81 -3.29
N LEU A 112 23.18 17.07 -2.27
CA LEU A 112 22.60 18.40 -2.03
C LEU A 112 23.67 19.41 -1.62
N ALA A 113 24.68 19.02 -0.85
CA ALA A 113 25.80 19.89 -0.52
C ALA A 113 26.60 20.31 -1.77
N ALA A 114 26.77 19.40 -2.74
CA ALA A 114 27.43 19.70 -4.00
C ALA A 114 26.57 20.55 -4.95
N ARG A 115 25.24 20.40 -4.89
CA ARG A 115 24.29 21.12 -5.74
C ARG A 115 22.96 21.37 -5.01
N PRO A 116 22.84 22.45 -4.23
CA PRO A 116 21.65 22.71 -3.40
C PRO A 116 20.34 22.81 -4.18
N THR A 117 20.37 23.33 -5.41
CA THR A 117 19.18 23.44 -6.27
C THR A 117 18.56 22.08 -6.63
N ALA A 118 19.31 20.99 -6.48
CA ALA A 118 18.84 19.63 -6.74
C ALA A 118 17.64 19.22 -5.86
N VAL A 119 17.42 19.90 -4.73
CA VAL A 119 16.34 19.58 -3.77
C VAL A 119 14.93 19.68 -4.39
N SER A 120 14.74 20.53 -5.40
CA SER A 120 13.44 20.81 -6.03
C SER A 120 13.43 20.56 -7.55
N GLU A 121 14.57 20.24 -8.15
CA GLU A 121 14.65 19.94 -9.58
C GLU A 121 14.18 18.52 -9.91
N PRO A 122 13.45 18.32 -11.03
CA PRO A 122 13.16 17.00 -11.58
C PRO A 122 14.41 16.13 -11.71
N THR A 123 14.31 14.89 -11.23
CA THR A 123 15.41 13.90 -11.29
C THR A 123 14.86 12.52 -11.63
N GLY A 124 15.78 11.59 -11.96
CA GLY A 124 15.45 10.19 -12.19
C GLY A 124 14.58 9.94 -13.42
N PRO A 125 14.11 8.70 -13.60
CA PRO A 125 13.38 8.29 -14.80
C PRO A 125 11.95 8.85 -14.90
N ASN A 126 11.37 9.31 -13.78
CA ASN A 126 10.00 9.83 -13.76
C ASN A 126 9.96 11.37 -13.81
N GLY A 127 11.12 12.04 -13.76
CA GLY A 127 11.19 13.50 -13.69
C GLY A 127 10.52 14.08 -12.44
N TRP A 128 10.49 13.32 -11.34
CA TRP A 128 9.88 13.78 -10.09
C TRP A 128 10.85 14.64 -9.29
N GLN A 129 10.32 15.51 -8.43
CA GLN A 129 11.12 16.09 -7.36
C GLN A 129 11.64 14.98 -6.41
N PRO A 130 12.83 15.14 -5.80
CA PRO A 130 13.45 14.10 -4.97
C PRO A 130 12.57 13.56 -3.84
N ILE A 131 11.80 14.42 -3.17
CA ILE A 131 10.94 14.02 -2.04
C ILE A 131 9.87 12.99 -2.43
N LEU A 132 9.36 13.07 -3.66
CA LEU A 132 8.36 12.13 -4.17
C LEU A 132 8.93 10.70 -4.26
N TYR A 133 10.21 10.53 -4.58
CA TYR A 133 10.82 9.19 -4.62
C TYR A 133 10.86 8.52 -3.24
N ALA A 134 11.09 9.29 -2.19
CA ALA A 134 11.07 8.80 -0.82
C ALA A 134 9.63 8.48 -0.38
N CYS A 135 8.68 9.40 -0.62
CA CYS A 135 7.28 9.22 -0.22
C CYS A 135 6.59 8.07 -0.95
N PHE A 136 6.85 7.86 -2.24
CA PHE A 136 6.23 6.77 -3.02
C PHE A 136 7.00 5.44 -2.95
N SER A 137 8.07 5.37 -2.14
CA SER A 137 8.81 4.14 -1.94
C SER A 137 7.97 3.13 -1.16
N ARG A 138 7.69 1.98 -1.77
CA ARG A 138 7.02 0.86 -1.10
C ARG A 138 8.00 -0.11 -0.44
N LEU A 139 9.31 0.17 -0.46
CA LEU A 139 10.32 -0.70 0.17
C LEU A 139 10.04 -0.94 1.66
N PRO A 140 9.69 0.07 2.49
CA PRO A 140 9.38 -0.16 3.90
C PRO A 140 8.31 -1.22 4.16
N ARG A 141 7.31 -1.37 3.26
CA ARG A 141 6.25 -2.39 3.39
C ARG A 141 6.78 -3.83 3.34
N GLY A 142 7.94 -4.06 2.71
CA GLY A 142 8.55 -5.38 2.54
C GLY A 142 9.92 -5.55 3.21
N ASP A 143 10.44 -4.49 3.82
CA ASP A 143 11.75 -4.38 4.46
C ASP A 143 11.72 -3.24 5.50
N ALA A 144 11.22 -3.53 6.70
CA ALA A 144 11.01 -2.53 7.75
C ALA A 144 12.30 -1.81 8.17
N GLU A 145 13.46 -2.45 8.00
CA GLU A 145 14.78 -1.88 8.31
C GLU A 145 15.12 -0.66 7.44
N ARG A 146 14.44 -0.49 6.30
CA ARG A 146 14.63 0.68 5.42
C ARG A 146 13.77 1.88 5.80
N ALA A 147 12.73 1.70 6.62
CA ALA A 147 11.85 2.80 7.00
C ALA A 147 12.61 3.98 7.66
N PRO A 148 13.51 3.75 8.65
CA PRO A 148 14.28 4.85 9.26
C PRO A 148 15.12 5.63 8.25
N GLY A 149 15.72 4.95 7.27
CA GLY A 149 16.52 5.59 6.23
C GLY A 149 15.68 6.47 5.30
N ILE A 150 14.48 6.01 4.91
CA ILE A 150 13.55 6.80 4.09
C ILE A 150 13.04 8.02 4.87
N ARG A 151 12.68 7.86 6.14
CA ARG A 151 12.26 8.95 7.02
C ARG A 151 13.37 9.99 7.16
N GLU A 152 14.60 9.55 7.38
CA GLU A 152 15.77 10.41 7.46
C GLU A 152 16.05 11.16 6.14
N VAL A 153 15.88 10.50 4.98
CA VAL A 153 15.94 11.18 3.67
C VAL A 153 14.94 12.33 3.61
N VAL A 154 13.66 12.09 3.97
CA VAL A 154 12.62 13.12 3.89
C VAL A 154 12.90 14.26 4.86
N ARG A 155 13.30 13.96 6.09
CA ARG A 155 13.72 14.97 7.07
C ARG A 155 14.81 15.89 6.51
N ARG A 156 15.82 15.33 5.84
CA ARG A 156 16.92 16.10 5.25
C ARG A 156 16.50 16.90 4.02
N LEU A 157 15.61 16.36 3.19
CA LEU A 157 15.04 17.08 2.04
C LEU A 157 14.21 18.29 2.48
N LEU A 158 13.33 18.11 3.46
CA LEU A 158 12.53 19.20 4.03
C LEU A 158 13.43 20.28 4.65
N ALA A 159 14.45 19.88 5.43
CA ALA A 159 15.42 20.82 5.99
C ALA A 159 16.23 21.58 4.91
N ALA A 160 16.36 21.01 3.71
CA ALA A 160 17.00 21.64 2.56
C ALA A 160 16.03 22.47 1.70
N GLY A 161 14.75 22.58 2.08
CA GLY A 161 13.75 23.38 1.37
C GLY A 161 12.98 22.62 0.29
N ALA A 162 12.88 21.29 0.36
CA ALA A 162 11.96 20.54 -0.48
C ALA A 162 10.51 20.96 -0.22
N ASP A 163 9.71 21.06 -1.28
CA ASP A 163 8.29 21.37 -1.18
C ASP A 163 7.52 20.16 -0.61
N PRO A 164 6.90 20.26 0.59
CA PRO A 164 6.08 19.18 1.14
C PRO A 164 4.81 18.91 0.31
N ASN A 165 4.43 19.84 -0.57
CA ASN A 165 3.31 19.73 -1.52
C ASN A 165 3.78 19.38 -2.94
N ALA A 166 5.00 18.85 -3.09
CA ALA A 166 5.48 18.31 -4.35
C ALA A 166 4.48 17.26 -4.89
N TRP A 167 4.33 17.22 -6.21
CA TRP A 167 3.30 16.43 -6.88
C TRP A 167 3.72 16.01 -8.29
N PHE A 168 2.96 15.10 -8.89
CA PHE A 168 3.05 14.72 -10.30
C PHE A 168 1.70 14.21 -10.82
N ILE A 169 1.57 14.06 -12.14
CA ILE A 169 0.41 13.40 -12.76
C ILE A 169 0.76 11.93 -13.04
N HIS A 170 -0.01 11.02 -12.44
CA HIS A 170 0.07 9.59 -12.68
C HIS A 170 -0.85 9.18 -13.85
N ASP A 171 -0.30 8.40 -14.78
CA ASP A 171 -0.98 7.89 -15.98
C ASP A 171 -1.70 8.94 -16.82
N GLY A 172 -1.27 10.21 -16.72
CA GLY A 172 -1.86 11.33 -17.46
C GLY A 172 -3.19 11.85 -16.89
N GLU A 173 -3.69 11.27 -15.80
CA GLU A 173 -5.06 11.51 -15.32
C GLU A 173 -5.13 11.91 -13.83
N TRP A 174 -4.28 11.32 -12.98
CA TRP A 174 -4.45 11.40 -11.53
C TRP A 174 -3.37 12.25 -10.88
N LEU A 175 -3.77 13.32 -10.18
CA LEU A 175 -2.85 14.11 -9.37
C LEU A 175 -2.38 13.28 -8.17
N GLN A 176 -1.07 13.23 -7.95
CA GLN A 176 -0.49 12.56 -6.79
C GLN A 176 0.47 13.50 -6.05
N VAL A 177 0.20 13.74 -4.77
CA VAL A 177 1.01 14.61 -3.89
C VAL A 177 1.90 13.80 -2.96
N ALA A 178 2.95 14.42 -2.43
CA ALA A 178 3.90 13.75 -1.52
C ALA A 178 3.19 13.17 -0.27
N LEU A 179 2.18 13.85 0.27
CA LEU A 179 1.39 13.36 1.41
C LEU A 179 0.62 12.08 1.08
N TYR A 180 0.07 11.96 -0.13
CA TYR A 180 -0.55 10.71 -0.60
C TYR A 180 0.48 9.58 -0.67
N GLY A 181 1.69 9.89 -1.15
CA GLY A 181 2.83 8.97 -1.09
C GLY A 181 3.05 8.42 0.32
N ALA A 182 3.15 9.30 1.33
CA ALA A 182 3.40 8.88 2.71
C ALA A 182 2.23 8.11 3.34
N ALA A 183 1.01 8.65 3.28
CA ALA A 183 -0.15 8.11 3.98
C ALA A 183 -0.85 6.97 3.21
N GLY A 184 -1.06 7.14 1.90
CA GLY A 184 -1.78 6.19 1.05
C GLY A 184 -0.91 5.12 0.41
N ILE A 185 0.38 5.42 0.17
CA ILE A 185 1.31 4.50 -0.49
C ILE A 185 2.34 3.88 0.45
N ALA A 186 2.95 4.61 1.37
CA ALA A 186 3.86 4.00 2.34
C ALA A 186 3.08 3.43 3.53
N GLY A 187 2.03 4.13 3.97
CA GLY A 187 1.30 3.81 5.20
C GLY A 187 2.18 4.06 6.42
N ASP A 188 2.97 5.14 6.39
CA ASP A 188 3.98 5.44 7.38
C ASP A 188 3.58 6.68 8.22
N PRO A 189 3.13 6.48 9.48
CA PRO A 189 2.73 7.56 10.37
C PRO A 189 3.77 8.65 10.58
N GLU A 190 5.02 8.26 10.80
CA GLU A 190 6.10 9.19 11.13
C GLU A 190 6.45 10.04 9.89
N LEU A 191 6.47 9.42 8.72
CA LEU A 191 6.65 10.12 7.46
C LEU A 191 5.49 11.08 7.16
N THR A 192 4.26 10.63 7.42
CA THR A 192 3.05 11.44 7.26
C THR A 192 3.09 12.66 8.16
N GLN A 193 3.42 12.47 9.45
CA GLN A 193 3.55 13.55 10.42
C GLN A 193 4.62 14.56 10.01
N MET A 194 5.79 14.11 9.56
CA MET A 194 6.86 15.03 9.10
C MET A 194 6.41 15.94 7.94
N LEU A 195 5.64 15.41 6.99
CA LEU A 195 5.13 16.21 5.87
C LEU A 195 4.10 17.24 6.35
N LEU A 196 3.17 16.83 7.23
CA LEU A 196 2.15 17.72 7.80
C LEU A 196 2.78 18.85 8.63
N GLU A 197 3.77 18.53 9.48
CA GLU A 197 4.53 19.51 10.26
C GLU A 197 5.32 20.49 9.37
N ALA A 198 5.72 20.06 8.17
CA ALA A 198 6.37 20.90 7.18
C ALA A 198 5.38 21.76 6.36
N GLY A 199 4.07 21.59 6.54
CA GLY A 199 3.03 22.35 5.83
C GLY A 199 2.47 21.67 4.58
N ALA A 200 2.51 20.33 4.52
CA ALA A 200 1.73 19.60 3.53
C ALA A 200 0.23 19.86 3.72
N ASP A 201 -0.48 20.10 2.62
CA ASP A 201 -1.93 20.29 2.61
C ASP A 201 -2.66 18.95 2.85
N PRO A 202 -3.51 18.84 3.90
CA PRO A 202 -4.23 17.60 4.21
C PRO A 202 -5.41 17.30 3.27
N THR A 203 -5.73 18.16 2.28
CA THR A 203 -6.88 17.97 1.37
C THR A 203 -6.50 17.56 -0.05
N ASP A 204 -5.19 17.48 -0.36
CA ASP A 204 -4.63 17.19 -1.69
C ASP A 204 -5.26 17.99 -2.85
N ASP A 205 -5.90 19.12 -2.54
CA ASP A 205 -6.56 20.02 -3.49
C ASP A 205 -5.50 20.79 -4.28
N ARG A 206 -5.64 20.82 -5.62
CA ARG A 206 -4.69 21.55 -6.46
C ARG A 206 -5.26 21.96 -7.80
N ASP A 207 -5.08 23.23 -8.20
CA ASP A 207 -5.35 23.71 -9.55
C ASP A 207 -6.77 23.36 -10.07
N GLY A 208 -7.77 23.34 -9.19
CA GLY A 208 -9.16 22.96 -9.49
C GLY A 208 -9.44 21.46 -9.45
N TYR A 209 -8.44 20.63 -9.18
CA TYR A 209 -8.59 19.24 -8.77
C TYR A 209 -9.02 19.19 -7.31
N HIS A 210 -10.13 18.50 -7.04
CA HIS A 210 -10.59 18.24 -5.68
C HIS A 210 -10.05 16.90 -5.20
N GLY A 211 -9.04 16.96 -4.34
CA GLY A 211 -8.31 15.82 -3.83
C GLY A 211 -9.11 15.03 -2.80
N ASN A 212 -8.98 13.71 -2.83
CA ASN A 212 -9.39 12.82 -1.75
C ASN A 212 -8.47 11.59 -1.67
N GLU A 213 -7.36 11.57 -2.40
CA GLU A 213 -6.53 10.39 -2.56
C GLU A 213 -5.84 10.02 -1.24
N VAL A 214 -5.46 11.03 -0.45
CA VAL A 214 -4.75 10.86 0.82
C VAL A 214 -5.63 10.10 1.82
N LEU A 215 -6.79 10.65 2.17
CA LEU A 215 -7.66 10.07 3.20
C LEU A 215 -8.35 8.79 2.70
N TYR A 216 -8.72 8.74 1.42
CA TYR A 216 -9.32 7.56 0.80
C TYR A 216 -8.42 6.32 0.86
N HIS A 217 -7.13 6.48 0.54
CA HIS A 217 -6.18 5.37 0.56
C HIS A 217 -5.58 5.11 1.94
N ALA A 218 -5.56 6.11 2.84
CA ALA A 218 -5.20 5.87 4.24
C ALA A 218 -6.14 4.87 4.93
N CYS A 219 -7.40 4.76 4.47
CA CYS A 219 -8.38 3.79 4.96
C CYS A 219 -8.05 2.32 4.63
N GLU A 220 -7.13 2.06 3.69
CA GLU A 220 -6.78 0.70 3.27
C GLU A 220 -5.88 -0.01 4.28
N PHE A 221 -5.31 0.74 5.22
CA PHE A 221 -4.39 0.22 6.23
C PHE A 221 -5.13 -0.19 7.51
N ALA A 222 -4.56 -1.18 8.20
CA ALA A 222 -5.07 -1.62 9.49
C ALA A 222 -4.81 -0.58 10.60
N ASP A 223 -3.65 0.07 10.57
CA ASP A 223 -3.32 1.13 11.53
C ASP A 223 -4.03 2.44 11.14
N PRO A 224 -4.91 2.98 12.02
CA PRO A 224 -5.65 4.20 11.74
C PRO A 224 -4.80 5.49 11.73
N THR A 225 -3.54 5.41 12.13
CA THR A 225 -2.74 6.59 12.50
C THR A 225 -2.52 7.57 11.35
N CYS A 226 -2.26 7.10 10.13
CA CYS A 226 -2.09 8.01 8.99
C CYS A 226 -3.38 8.81 8.71
N ALA A 227 -4.53 8.14 8.69
CA ALA A 227 -5.82 8.81 8.49
C ALA A 227 -6.10 9.81 9.62
N ARG A 228 -5.85 9.42 10.88
CA ARG A 228 -6.01 10.31 12.04
C ARG A 228 -5.15 11.57 11.91
N LEU A 229 -3.86 11.43 11.61
CA LEU A 229 -2.95 12.58 11.44
C LEU A 229 -3.45 13.55 10.36
N VAL A 230 -3.93 13.02 9.22
CA VAL A 230 -4.46 13.84 8.13
C VAL A 230 -5.72 14.60 8.55
N ILE A 231 -6.62 13.95 9.29
CA ILE A 231 -7.83 14.59 9.82
C ILE A 231 -7.47 15.68 10.84
N GLU A 232 -6.61 15.35 11.81
CA GLU A 232 -6.14 16.27 12.86
C GLU A 232 -5.38 17.48 12.29
N ALA A 233 -4.73 17.33 11.14
CA ALA A 233 -4.07 18.43 10.44
C ALA A 233 -5.02 19.39 9.72
N GLY A 234 -6.34 19.16 9.78
CA GLY A 234 -7.36 20.05 9.23
C GLY A 234 -7.90 19.61 7.88
N SER A 235 -8.02 18.31 7.63
CA SER A 235 -8.75 17.80 6.46
C SER A 235 -10.19 18.33 6.44
N ARG A 236 -10.76 18.49 5.24
CA ARG A 236 -12.13 19.01 5.09
C ARG A 236 -13.15 18.03 5.64
N GLN A 237 -14.15 18.55 6.35
CA GLN A 237 -15.20 17.75 6.96
C GLN A 237 -15.96 16.88 5.96
N ASP A 238 -16.20 17.35 4.73
CA ASP A 238 -16.91 16.56 3.72
C ASP A 238 -16.10 15.35 3.23
N LEU A 239 -14.76 15.44 3.23
CA LEU A 239 -13.88 14.30 2.99
C LEU A 239 -13.90 13.33 4.18
N VAL A 240 -13.93 13.83 5.41
CA VAL A 240 -14.06 13.01 6.62
C VAL A 240 -15.37 12.21 6.60
N ASP A 241 -16.48 12.89 6.29
CA ASP A 241 -17.81 12.26 6.17
C ASP A 241 -17.84 11.22 5.03
N TYR A 242 -17.30 11.56 3.84
CA TYR A 242 -17.23 10.62 2.72
C TYR A 242 -16.42 9.35 3.05
N ASN A 243 -15.28 9.52 3.72
CA ASN A 243 -14.36 8.41 3.98
C ASN A 243 -14.80 7.49 5.11
N LEU A 244 -15.83 7.83 5.89
CA LEU A 244 -16.51 6.86 6.77
C LEU A 244 -17.06 5.68 5.95
N GLY A 245 -17.70 5.95 4.81
CA GLY A 245 -18.17 4.94 3.87
C GLY A 245 -17.02 4.17 3.21
N ARG A 246 -15.89 4.84 2.94
CA ARG A 246 -14.68 4.19 2.43
C ARG A 246 -14.12 3.21 3.46
N ALA A 247 -13.98 3.62 4.71
CA ALA A 247 -13.47 2.81 5.82
C ALA A 247 -14.30 1.53 6.03
N LEU A 248 -15.62 1.57 5.84
CA LEU A 248 -16.50 0.40 5.94
C LEU A 248 -16.20 -0.70 4.90
N ASN A 249 -15.42 -0.43 3.86
CA ASN A 249 -14.95 -1.45 2.93
C ASN A 249 -13.90 -2.38 3.54
N PHE A 250 -13.31 -2.01 4.68
CA PHE A 250 -12.30 -2.77 5.40
C PHE A 250 -12.81 -3.24 6.77
N PRO A 251 -12.37 -4.40 7.28
CA PRO A 251 -12.76 -4.91 8.59
C PRO A 251 -12.00 -4.20 9.72
N ASN A 252 -12.14 -2.87 9.83
CA ASN A 252 -11.37 -2.04 10.77
C ASN A 252 -12.30 -1.22 11.69
N PRO A 253 -12.77 -1.77 12.83
CA PRO A 253 -13.63 -1.04 13.75
C PRO A 253 -12.95 0.18 14.38
N GLU A 254 -11.63 0.13 14.59
CA GLU A 254 -10.85 1.24 15.16
C GLU A 254 -10.81 2.43 14.20
N MET A 255 -10.69 2.18 12.89
CA MET A 255 -10.81 3.22 11.87
C MET A 255 -12.19 3.90 11.93
N ILE A 256 -13.26 3.12 12.03
CA ILE A 256 -14.64 3.67 12.09
C ILE A 256 -14.82 4.55 13.32
N GLU A 257 -14.43 4.05 14.50
CA GLU A 257 -14.52 4.84 15.73
C GLU A 257 -13.68 6.11 15.66
N MET A 258 -12.50 6.05 15.03
CA MET A 258 -11.65 7.23 14.82
C MET A 258 -12.39 8.27 13.96
N PHE A 259 -12.97 7.89 12.82
CA PHE A 259 -13.77 8.79 11.99
C PHE A 259 -14.95 9.39 12.79
N CYS A 260 -15.72 8.57 13.51
CA CYS A 260 -16.84 9.03 14.32
C CYS A 260 -16.40 10.02 15.41
N THR A 261 -15.27 9.77 16.08
CA THR A 261 -14.70 10.65 17.11
C THR A 261 -14.25 12.00 16.52
N HIS A 262 -13.84 12.02 15.26
CA HIS A 262 -13.50 13.23 14.52
C HIS A 262 -14.71 13.84 13.78
N GLY A 263 -15.92 13.54 14.24
CA GLY A 263 -17.14 14.22 13.80
C GLY A 263 -17.73 13.71 12.50
N ALA A 264 -17.25 12.59 11.96
CA ALA A 264 -17.89 11.94 10.81
C ALA A 264 -19.35 11.61 11.14
N ARG A 265 -20.28 12.12 10.33
CA ARG A 265 -21.71 11.83 10.52
C ARG A 265 -22.09 10.54 9.80
N ALA A 266 -22.55 9.57 10.57
CA ALA A 266 -23.09 8.34 10.00
C ALA A 266 -24.53 8.57 9.51
N ASP A 267 -24.87 7.94 8.39
CA ASP A 267 -26.21 7.99 7.79
C ASP A 267 -26.79 6.57 7.62
N ALA A 268 -27.99 6.49 7.03
CA ALA A 268 -28.64 5.21 6.75
C ALA A 268 -27.79 4.31 5.85
N GLY A 269 -27.12 4.89 4.85
CA GLY A 269 -26.28 4.18 3.90
C GLY A 269 -25.09 3.51 4.58
N HIS A 270 -24.44 4.20 5.52
CA HIS A 270 -23.35 3.65 6.33
C HIS A 270 -23.81 2.45 7.17
N LEU A 271 -24.93 2.59 7.88
CA LEU A 271 -25.47 1.51 8.72
C LEU A 271 -25.84 0.28 7.90
N HIS A 272 -26.50 0.48 6.75
CA HIS A 272 -26.75 -0.59 5.80
C HIS A 272 -25.43 -1.22 5.34
N GLN A 273 -24.49 -0.45 4.82
CA GLN A 273 -23.20 -0.95 4.34
C GLN A 273 -22.48 -1.80 5.39
N ALA A 274 -22.51 -1.40 6.67
CA ALA A 274 -21.92 -2.17 7.76
C ALA A 274 -22.58 -3.55 7.92
N VAL A 275 -23.92 -3.62 7.89
CA VAL A 275 -24.67 -4.88 7.99
C VAL A 275 -24.42 -5.77 6.77
N TRP A 276 -24.51 -5.22 5.55
CA TRP A 276 -24.25 -5.96 4.30
C TRP A 276 -22.84 -6.54 4.21
N ARG A 277 -21.86 -5.79 4.72
CA ARG A 277 -20.45 -6.22 4.76
C ARG A 277 -20.12 -7.06 6.00
N ARG A 278 -21.13 -7.41 6.80
CA ARG A 278 -21.02 -8.26 8.00
C ARG A 278 -19.95 -7.71 8.96
N ARG A 279 -19.98 -6.40 9.19
CA ARG A 279 -19.06 -5.75 10.12
C ARG A 279 -19.41 -6.13 11.57
N PRO A 280 -18.43 -6.19 12.47
CA PRO A 280 -18.68 -6.56 13.86
C PRO A 280 -19.71 -5.62 14.52
N ALA A 281 -20.45 -6.13 15.51
CA ALA A 281 -21.41 -5.35 16.27
C ALA A 281 -20.81 -4.05 16.84
N ARG A 282 -19.52 -4.06 17.23
CA ARG A 282 -18.78 -2.84 17.64
C ARG A 282 -18.81 -1.73 16.58
N THR A 283 -18.62 -2.07 15.30
CA THR A 283 -18.71 -1.11 14.19
C THR A 283 -20.13 -0.55 14.06
N VAL A 284 -21.14 -1.41 14.16
CA VAL A 284 -22.56 -1.00 14.12
C VAL A 284 -22.89 -0.07 15.28
N ALA A 285 -22.42 -0.37 16.49
CA ALA A 285 -22.58 0.48 17.66
C ALA A 285 -21.97 1.87 17.44
N GLY A 286 -20.73 1.94 16.94
CA GLY A 286 -20.07 3.22 16.64
C GLY A 286 -20.80 4.07 15.60
N LEU A 287 -21.44 3.45 14.60
CA LEU A 287 -22.27 4.17 13.62
C LEU A 287 -23.56 4.71 14.24
N LEU A 288 -24.22 3.93 15.10
CA LEU A 288 -25.41 4.39 15.83
C LEU A 288 -25.07 5.54 16.78
N ASP A 289 -23.93 5.45 17.47
CA ASP A 289 -23.44 6.50 18.37
C ASP A 289 -23.08 7.78 17.57
N ALA A 290 -22.67 7.63 16.31
CA ALA A 290 -22.45 8.72 15.36
C ALA A 290 -23.72 9.23 14.65
N GLY A 291 -24.91 8.78 15.09
CA GLY A 291 -26.20 9.30 14.65
C GLY A 291 -26.82 8.58 13.46
N ALA A 292 -26.33 7.40 13.07
CA ALA A 292 -26.97 6.64 12.00
C ALA A 292 -28.43 6.30 12.36
N PRO A 293 -29.41 6.55 11.47
CA PRO A 293 -30.81 6.27 11.73
C PRO A 293 -31.08 4.77 11.75
N ILE A 294 -31.43 4.25 12.93
CA ILE A 294 -31.52 2.82 13.22
C ILE A 294 -32.57 2.06 12.37
N ASP A 295 -33.68 2.73 12.02
CA ASP A 295 -34.82 2.15 11.30
C ASP A 295 -34.96 2.63 9.84
N ALA A 296 -33.99 3.41 9.33
CA ALA A 296 -34.09 3.90 7.95
C ALA A 296 -34.04 2.73 6.95
N PRO A 297 -35.02 2.59 6.04
CA PRO A 297 -35.05 1.49 5.10
C PRO A 297 -34.00 1.64 3.99
N ASP A 298 -33.49 0.52 3.47
CA ASP A 298 -32.70 0.49 2.24
C ASP A 298 -33.58 0.72 0.99
N GLN A 299 -32.98 0.70 -0.19
CA GLN A 299 -33.68 0.82 -1.48
C GLN A 299 -34.73 -0.29 -1.74
N HIS A 300 -34.75 -1.35 -0.93
CA HIS A 300 -35.70 -2.45 -1.01
C HIS A 300 -36.72 -2.42 0.15
N GLY A 301 -36.77 -1.34 0.93
CA GLY A 301 -37.69 -1.20 2.06
C GLY A 301 -37.30 -2.04 3.29
N ARG A 302 -36.07 -2.53 3.38
CA ARG A 302 -35.61 -3.34 4.52
C ARG A 302 -34.87 -2.47 5.53
N THR A 303 -35.22 -2.62 6.80
CA THR A 303 -34.47 -2.01 7.90
C THR A 303 -33.13 -2.74 8.13
N PRO A 304 -32.14 -2.09 8.75
CA PRO A 304 -30.89 -2.74 9.15
C PRO A 304 -31.11 -4.01 9.98
N LEU A 305 -32.08 -3.98 10.91
CA LEU A 305 -32.44 -5.14 11.74
C LEU A 305 -32.96 -6.30 10.90
N ARG A 306 -33.85 -6.03 9.94
CA ARG A 306 -34.38 -7.06 9.05
C ARG A 306 -33.27 -7.74 8.24
N ILE A 307 -32.30 -6.97 7.75
CA ILE A 307 -31.14 -7.51 7.01
C ILE A 307 -30.27 -8.36 7.94
N ALA A 308 -29.94 -7.87 9.14
CA ALA A 308 -29.13 -8.61 10.10
C ALA A 308 -29.75 -9.97 10.48
N VAL A 309 -31.06 -10.00 10.77
CA VAL A 309 -31.80 -11.24 11.05
C VAL A 309 -31.77 -12.18 9.85
N ARG A 310 -32.06 -11.67 8.65
CA ARG A 310 -32.09 -12.48 7.42
C ARG A 310 -30.74 -13.12 7.10
N TRP A 311 -29.63 -12.49 7.47
CA TRP A 311 -28.28 -13.00 7.25
C TRP A 311 -27.74 -13.86 8.42
N GLY A 312 -28.52 -14.04 9.50
CA GLY A 312 -28.10 -14.78 10.68
C GLY A 312 -27.02 -14.06 11.50
N GLU A 313 -26.96 -12.72 11.43
CA GLU A 313 -26.01 -11.91 12.18
C GLU A 313 -26.53 -11.63 13.60
N ASP A 314 -26.63 -12.68 14.42
CA ASP A 314 -27.29 -12.62 15.74
C ASP A 314 -26.74 -11.52 16.65
N ALA A 315 -25.41 -11.33 16.69
CA ALA A 315 -24.80 -10.29 17.50
C ALA A 315 -25.19 -8.86 17.05
N VAL A 316 -25.33 -8.64 15.74
CA VAL A 316 -25.76 -7.35 15.18
C VAL A 316 -27.26 -7.17 15.36
N ALA A 317 -28.06 -8.22 15.14
CA ALA A 317 -29.51 -8.18 15.34
C ALA A 317 -29.87 -7.92 16.82
N GLN A 318 -29.16 -8.54 17.75
CA GLN A 318 -29.32 -8.31 19.18
C GLN A 318 -28.94 -6.87 19.54
N LEU A 319 -27.79 -6.38 19.08
CA LEU A 319 -27.38 -4.99 19.30
C LEU A 319 -28.44 -3.99 18.78
N LEU A 320 -28.93 -4.17 17.55
CA LEU A 320 -29.95 -3.29 16.97
C LEU A 320 -31.25 -3.32 17.80
N SER A 321 -31.67 -4.50 18.24
CA SER A 321 -32.85 -4.65 19.11
C SER A 321 -32.65 -3.97 20.46
N ASP A 322 -31.48 -4.15 21.09
CA ASP A 322 -31.12 -3.53 22.38
C ASP A 322 -31.06 -2.00 22.28
N ARG A 323 -30.70 -1.48 21.09
CA ARG A 323 -30.68 -0.04 20.78
C ARG A 323 -32.04 0.50 20.32
N GLY A 324 -33.09 -0.33 20.36
CA GLY A 324 -34.48 0.10 20.13
C GLY A 324 -34.96 0.04 18.69
N ALA A 325 -34.31 -0.73 17.81
CA ALA A 325 -34.79 -0.95 16.44
C ALA A 325 -36.19 -1.58 16.42
N ASP A 326 -37.02 -1.19 15.45
CA ASP A 326 -38.38 -1.71 15.31
C ASP A 326 -38.38 -3.18 14.86
N THR A 327 -38.57 -4.07 15.83
CA THR A 327 -38.64 -5.53 15.62
C THR A 327 -39.85 -5.99 14.81
N SER A 328 -40.89 -5.16 14.65
CA SER A 328 -42.08 -5.52 13.86
C SER A 328 -41.79 -5.61 12.36
N THR A 329 -40.68 -5.02 11.92
CA THR A 329 -40.20 -5.07 10.53
C THR A 329 -39.61 -6.42 10.13
N VAL A 330 -39.35 -7.30 11.09
CA VAL A 330 -38.76 -8.64 10.88
C VAL A 330 -39.85 -9.68 10.70
N THR A 331 -39.91 -10.31 9.54
CA THR A 331 -40.91 -11.36 9.23
C THR A 331 -40.43 -12.75 9.68
N GLU A 332 -41.36 -13.72 9.78
CA GLU A 332 -40.99 -15.12 10.04
C GLU A 332 -40.16 -15.72 8.89
N GLU A 333 -40.39 -15.25 7.65
CA GLU A 333 -39.57 -15.63 6.50
C GLU A 333 -38.12 -15.17 6.67
N ASP A 334 -37.90 -13.92 7.10
CA ASP A 334 -36.55 -13.42 7.37
C ASP A 334 -35.84 -14.26 8.45
N ARG A 335 -36.56 -14.65 9.51
CA ARG A 335 -36.03 -15.53 10.58
C ARG A 335 -35.71 -16.94 10.06
N ALA A 336 -36.57 -17.50 9.22
CA ALA A 336 -36.35 -18.81 8.61
C ALA A 336 -35.10 -18.81 7.71
N ILE A 337 -34.94 -17.79 6.86
CA ILE A 337 -33.72 -17.60 6.04
C ILE A 337 -32.48 -17.47 6.94
N GLY A 338 -32.55 -16.66 8.00
CA GLY A 338 -31.43 -16.47 8.93
C GLY A 338 -30.98 -17.76 9.62
N ARG A 339 -31.92 -18.58 10.11
CA ARG A 339 -31.61 -19.89 10.72
C ARG A 339 -30.97 -20.87 9.73
N TYR A 340 -31.44 -20.87 8.48
CA TYR A 340 -30.87 -21.68 7.41
C TYR A 340 -29.43 -21.24 7.08
N LEU A 341 -29.19 -19.94 6.87
CA LEU A 341 -27.87 -19.41 6.50
C LEU A 341 -26.82 -19.51 7.62
N SER A 342 -27.23 -19.42 8.89
CA SER A 342 -26.34 -19.57 10.05
C SER A 342 -26.01 -21.03 10.40
N GLY A 343 -26.70 -22.00 9.78
CA GLY A 343 -26.56 -23.42 10.12
C GLY A 343 -27.25 -23.83 11.43
N ALA A 344 -28.06 -22.95 12.03
CA ALA A 344 -28.84 -23.21 13.23
C ALA A 344 -30.06 -24.13 12.99
N GLY A 345 -30.32 -24.50 11.74
CA GLY A 345 -31.36 -25.46 11.33
C GLY A 345 -32.48 -24.84 10.48
N GLY A 346 -33.33 -25.68 9.90
CA GLY A 346 -34.45 -25.28 9.03
C GLY A 346 -34.30 -25.76 7.59
N GLU A 347 -35.42 -25.94 6.90
CA GLU A 347 -35.45 -26.22 5.45
C GLU A 347 -35.20 -24.94 4.65
N PRO A 348 -34.60 -25.03 3.44
CA PRO A 348 -34.45 -23.88 2.56
C PRO A 348 -35.83 -23.29 2.25
N PRO A 349 -36.07 -22.00 2.53
CA PRO A 349 -37.36 -21.38 2.30
C PRO A 349 -37.72 -21.40 0.80
N ALA A 350 -39.01 -21.55 0.50
CA ALA A 350 -39.49 -21.69 -0.87
C ALA A 350 -39.19 -20.42 -1.69
N GLY A 351 -38.37 -20.56 -2.74
CA GLY A 351 -38.07 -19.48 -3.69
C GLY A 351 -36.79 -18.67 -3.41
N VAL A 352 -35.91 -19.14 -2.52
CA VAL A 352 -34.58 -18.56 -2.25
C VAL A 352 -33.46 -19.31 -2.97
#